data_AF-A0A8H5AJS4-F1
#
_entry.id   AF-A0A8H5AJS4-F1
#
_cell.length_a   1.000
_cell.length_b   1.000
_cell.length_c   1.000
_cell.angle_alpha   90.00
_cell.angle_beta   90.00
_cell.angle_gamma   90.00
#
_symmetry.space_group_name_H-M   'P 1'
#
loop_
_entity.id
_entity.type
_entity.pdbx_description
1 polymer ?
#
loop_
_entity_poly.entity_id
_entity_poly.type
_entity_poly.pdbx_seq_one_letter_code
_entity_poly.pdbx_strand_id
1 'polypeptide(L)'
;MARRRRVEKPAQVEEEEEEEVVEREDEQDQEEEQREERDHDSENEEEGEQRSLTFDEEISWKPAKPIPTSTLIKRLDKLSKELSDLDQGAADLDSIRDVAKQLGHRNLLQHKDGGVKAYTACCLVDILRLFVPDAPFTDDQIKMIFTLFIKDILPALHDPTNPYDSQHKYVLASLTEVKSILLLHQISNADDLLLRLFNSTFDGVSASGSKAASEEQVAKDVEIHLTEMLMQLIDEAESVSASVVDAII
;
A
#
# COMPACT_ATOMS: atom_id res chain seq x y z
N MET A 1 -16.68 -98.87 -36.37
CA MET A 1 -17.06 -98.34 -37.70
C MET A 1 -17.75 -96.99 -37.49
N ALA A 2 -17.27 -95.93 -38.17
CA ALA A 2 -17.94 -94.64 -38.41
C ALA A 2 -18.26 -93.76 -37.16
N ARG A 3 -18.15 -92.42 -37.16
CA ARG A 3 -17.78 -91.42 -38.17
C ARG A 3 -17.51 -90.09 -37.44
N ARG A 4 -16.56 -89.33 -38.01
CA ARG A 4 -16.15 -87.94 -37.77
C ARG A 4 -17.29 -86.90 -37.71
N ARG A 5 -17.05 -85.78 -37.00
CA ARG A 5 -17.10 -84.35 -37.44
C ARG A 5 -16.72 -83.49 -36.21
N ARG A 6 -15.57 -82.79 -36.11
CA ARG A 6 -15.03 -81.60 -36.82
C ARG A 6 -16.03 -80.44 -36.95
N VAL A 7 -15.81 -79.38 -36.15
CA VAL A 7 -15.88 -77.93 -36.46
C VAL A 7 -14.98 -77.26 -35.39
N GLU A 8 -13.76 -76.80 -35.69
CA GLU A 8 -13.35 -75.50 -36.25
C GLU A 8 -13.25 -74.34 -35.23
N LYS A 9 -12.09 -73.67 -35.31
CA LYS A 9 -11.59 -72.44 -34.66
C LYS A 9 -12.55 -71.25 -34.92
N PRO A 10 -12.52 -70.14 -34.14
CA PRO A 10 -11.35 -69.24 -34.20
C PRO A 10 -11.01 -68.52 -32.89
N ALA A 11 -9.83 -68.82 -32.34
CA ALA A 11 -9.16 -67.98 -31.33
C ALA A 11 -8.44 -66.76 -31.96
N GLN A 12 -8.67 -66.49 -33.26
CA GLN A 12 -8.03 -65.37 -33.98
C GLN A 12 -8.95 -64.16 -34.13
N VAL A 13 -10.27 -64.32 -33.93
CA VAL A 13 -11.20 -63.19 -33.98
C VAL A 13 -11.21 -62.45 -32.65
N GLU A 14 -11.04 -63.16 -31.53
CA GLU A 14 -10.98 -62.56 -30.19
C GLU A 14 -9.69 -61.76 -29.98
N GLU A 15 -8.55 -62.21 -30.51
CA GLU A 15 -7.28 -61.45 -30.43
C GLU A 15 -7.28 -60.21 -31.35
N GLU A 16 -7.89 -60.28 -32.54
CA GLU A 16 -8.04 -59.11 -33.42
C GLU A 16 -9.07 -58.10 -32.88
N GLU A 17 -10.14 -58.55 -32.23
CA GLU A 17 -11.11 -57.66 -31.56
C GLU A 17 -10.53 -57.03 -30.28
N GLU A 18 -9.68 -57.74 -29.52
CA GLU A 18 -8.97 -57.16 -28.37
C GLU A 18 -7.90 -56.16 -28.78
N GLU A 19 -7.12 -56.42 -29.85
CA GLU A 19 -6.14 -55.44 -30.38
C GLU A 19 -6.84 -54.21 -30.95
N GLU A 20 -7.96 -54.36 -31.67
CA GLU A 20 -8.72 -53.22 -32.24
C GLU A 20 -9.44 -52.38 -31.15
N VAL A 21 -9.74 -52.96 -29.98
CA VAL A 21 -10.29 -52.23 -28.83
C VAL A 21 -9.18 -51.46 -28.10
N VAL A 22 -8.00 -52.06 -27.92
CA VAL A 22 -6.84 -51.39 -27.28
C VAL A 22 -6.34 -50.23 -28.13
N GLU A 23 -6.23 -50.39 -29.46
CA GLU A 23 -5.83 -49.28 -30.34
C GLU A 23 -6.84 -48.11 -30.34
N ARG A 24 -8.14 -48.38 -30.15
CA ARG A 24 -9.18 -47.34 -30.05
C ARG A 24 -9.21 -46.64 -28.69
N GLU A 25 -8.81 -47.33 -27.61
CA GLU A 25 -8.65 -46.74 -26.28
C GLU A 25 -7.39 -45.86 -26.22
N ASP A 26 -6.27 -46.30 -26.81
CA ASP A 26 -5.03 -45.52 -26.89
C ASP A 26 -5.16 -44.25 -27.77
N GLU A 27 -5.97 -44.29 -28.85
CA GLU A 27 -6.29 -43.10 -29.65
C GLU A 27 -7.23 -42.11 -28.94
N GLN A 28 -8.15 -42.61 -28.09
CA GLN A 28 -9.04 -41.76 -27.28
C GLN A 28 -8.28 -41.07 -26.14
N ASP A 29 -7.39 -41.78 -25.45
CA ASP A 29 -6.57 -41.21 -24.38
C ASP A 29 -5.58 -40.16 -24.93
N GLN A 30 -5.02 -40.37 -26.12
CA GLN A 30 -4.16 -39.37 -26.78
C GLN A 30 -4.92 -38.15 -27.32
N GLU A 31 -6.18 -38.31 -27.74
CA GLU A 31 -7.04 -37.17 -28.11
C GLU A 31 -7.55 -36.39 -26.89
N GLU A 32 -7.77 -37.04 -25.74
CA GLU A 32 -8.10 -36.39 -24.47
C GLU A 32 -6.87 -35.66 -23.89
N GLU A 33 -5.67 -36.26 -23.87
CA GLU A 33 -4.44 -35.56 -23.45
C GLU A 33 -4.11 -34.36 -24.36
N GLN A 34 -4.31 -34.46 -25.68
CA GLN A 34 -4.14 -33.31 -26.60
C GLN A 34 -5.27 -32.27 -26.52
N ARG A 35 -6.42 -32.60 -25.92
CA ARG A 35 -7.48 -31.61 -25.61
C ARG A 35 -7.19 -30.92 -24.28
N GLU A 36 -6.70 -31.65 -23.29
CA GLU A 36 -6.28 -31.10 -22.00
C GLU A 36 -5.01 -30.23 -22.11
N GLU A 37 -4.04 -30.58 -22.98
CA GLU A 37 -2.87 -29.73 -23.25
C GLU A 37 -3.21 -28.48 -24.09
N ARG A 38 -4.30 -28.48 -24.88
CA ARG A 38 -4.75 -27.31 -25.65
C ARG A 38 -5.64 -26.36 -24.86
N ASP A 39 -6.20 -26.80 -23.74
CA ASP A 39 -6.92 -25.94 -22.80
C ASP A 39 -6.00 -25.31 -21.74
N HIS A 40 -4.70 -25.63 -21.74
CA HIS A 40 -3.73 -25.08 -20.78
C HIS A 40 -2.88 -23.90 -21.30
N ASP A 41 -3.17 -23.37 -22.49
CA ASP A 41 -2.46 -22.20 -23.07
C ASP A 41 -3.39 -21.00 -23.31
N SER A 42 -4.48 -20.92 -22.54
CA SER A 42 -5.33 -19.74 -22.45
C SER A 42 -5.91 -19.62 -21.04
N GLU A 43 -5.07 -19.76 -20.03
CA GLU A 43 -5.20 -18.89 -18.86
C GLU A 43 -4.87 -17.48 -19.34
N ASN A 44 -5.84 -16.90 -20.06
CA ASN A 44 -6.00 -15.46 -20.11
C ASN A 44 -6.26 -15.12 -18.64
N GLU A 45 -5.19 -14.83 -17.91
CA GLU A 45 -5.27 -14.08 -16.67
C GLU A 45 -6.27 -12.98 -16.99
N GLU A 46 -7.44 -13.01 -16.36
CA GLU A 46 -8.29 -11.84 -16.32
C GLU A 46 -7.43 -10.80 -15.60
N GLU A 47 -6.57 -10.09 -16.34
CA GLU A 47 -5.96 -8.84 -15.95
C GLU A 47 -7.17 -7.93 -15.69
N GLY A 48 -7.70 -8.00 -14.47
CA GLY A 48 -8.74 -7.09 -14.02
C GLY A 48 -8.23 -5.69 -14.34
N GLU A 49 -9.02 -4.91 -15.09
CA GLU A 49 -8.62 -3.60 -15.60
C GLU A 49 -7.91 -2.80 -14.50
N GLN A 50 -6.58 -2.76 -14.56
CA GLN A 50 -5.80 -1.99 -13.61
C GLN A 50 -6.08 -0.52 -13.86
N ARG A 51 -6.43 0.21 -12.80
CA ARG A 51 -6.66 1.65 -12.87
C ARG A 51 -5.32 2.37 -12.85
N SER A 52 -4.99 3.00 -13.96
CA SER A 52 -3.83 3.89 -14.06
C SER A 52 -4.14 5.28 -13.53
N LEU A 53 -3.11 5.93 -13.01
CA LEU A 53 -3.12 7.33 -12.65
C LEU A 53 -3.27 8.20 -13.91
N THR A 54 -4.27 9.07 -13.90
CA THR A 54 -4.62 10.03 -14.97
C THR A 54 -4.08 11.43 -14.71
N PHE A 55 -3.68 11.75 -13.47
CA PHE A 55 -3.06 13.01 -13.10
C PHE A 55 -1.80 13.33 -13.94
N ASP A 56 -1.81 14.47 -14.63
CA ASP A 56 -0.73 14.89 -15.56
C ASP A 56 -0.14 16.28 -15.27
N GLU A 57 -0.52 16.91 -14.15
CA GLU A 57 -0.06 18.27 -13.84
C GLU A 57 1.34 18.30 -13.19
N GLU A 58 2.20 19.26 -13.57
CA GLU A 58 3.52 19.42 -12.94
C GLU A 58 3.41 19.76 -11.44
N ILE A 59 4.00 18.95 -10.58
CA ILE A 59 4.13 19.23 -9.13
C ILE A 59 5.57 19.51 -8.70
N SER A 60 6.55 19.17 -9.56
CA SER A 60 7.95 19.51 -9.37
C SER A 60 8.32 20.79 -10.14
N TRP A 61 9.30 21.53 -9.65
CA TRP A 61 9.77 22.75 -10.30
C TRP A 61 11.28 22.90 -10.20
N LYS A 62 11.86 23.52 -11.23
CA LYS A 62 13.24 24.02 -11.17
C LYS A 62 13.23 25.36 -10.43
N PRO A 63 14.32 25.73 -9.72
CA PRO A 63 14.41 27.01 -9.01
C PRO A 63 14.07 28.24 -9.88
N ALA A 64 14.35 28.17 -11.18
CA ALA A 64 14.09 29.26 -12.13
C ALA A 64 12.61 29.41 -12.57
N LYS A 65 11.74 28.43 -12.30
CA LYS A 65 10.33 28.44 -12.73
C LYS A 65 9.44 27.88 -11.61
N PRO A 66 9.27 28.60 -10.49
CA PRO A 66 8.46 28.13 -9.38
C PRO A 66 6.98 28.06 -9.75
N ILE A 67 6.28 27.08 -9.20
CA ILE A 67 4.82 26.99 -9.26
C ILE A 67 4.25 27.88 -8.14
N PRO A 68 3.26 28.75 -8.41
CA PRO A 68 2.59 29.51 -7.36
C PRO A 68 1.99 28.58 -6.30
N THR A 69 2.15 28.89 -5.01
CA THR A 69 1.69 28.05 -3.90
C THR A 69 0.22 27.64 -4.02
N SER A 70 -0.66 28.58 -4.34
CA SER A 70 -2.10 28.32 -4.50
C SER A 70 -2.42 27.37 -5.66
N THR A 71 -1.62 27.40 -6.73
CA THR A 71 -1.71 26.45 -7.84
C THR A 71 -1.20 25.08 -7.42
N LEU A 72 -0.05 25.03 -6.73
CA LEU A 72 0.54 23.79 -6.26
C LEU A 72 -0.38 23.04 -5.28
N ILE A 73 -1.00 23.75 -4.33
CA ILE A 73 -1.98 23.17 -3.40
C ILE A 73 -3.15 22.53 -4.17
N LYS A 74 -3.70 23.22 -5.17
CA LYS A 74 -4.80 22.67 -5.98
C LYS A 74 -4.40 21.41 -6.75
N ARG A 75 -3.16 21.35 -7.23
CA ARG A 75 -2.61 20.18 -7.92
C ARG A 75 -2.44 19.00 -6.97
N LEU A 76 -1.84 19.24 -5.80
CA LEU A 76 -1.65 18.21 -4.79
C LEU A 76 -3.00 17.72 -4.21
N ASP A 77 -4.00 18.59 -4.05
CA ASP A 77 -5.36 18.20 -3.65
C ASP A 77 -5.99 17.24 -4.67
N LYS A 78 -5.96 17.58 -5.96
CA LYS A 78 -6.44 16.69 -7.03
C LYS A 78 -5.72 15.35 -7.01
N LEU A 79 -4.39 15.38 -6.94
CA LEU A 79 -3.57 14.18 -6.90
C LEU A 79 -3.90 13.31 -5.67
N SER A 80 -4.06 13.91 -4.49
CA SER A 80 -4.40 13.16 -3.28
C SER A 80 -5.75 12.44 -3.38
N LYS A 81 -6.76 13.09 -3.98
CA LYS A 81 -8.08 12.47 -4.19
C LYS A 81 -8.01 11.30 -5.15
N GLU A 82 -7.25 11.44 -6.22
CA GLU A 82 -7.09 10.37 -7.18
C GLU A 82 -6.32 9.18 -6.59
N LEU A 83 -5.23 9.44 -5.86
CA LEU A 83 -4.46 8.39 -5.19
C LEU A 83 -5.27 7.68 -4.09
N SER A 84 -6.12 8.40 -3.35
CA SER A 84 -6.98 7.79 -2.32
C SER A 84 -8.04 6.86 -2.91
N ASP A 85 -8.50 7.13 -4.13
CA ASP A 85 -9.53 6.35 -4.83
C ASP A 85 -8.98 5.07 -5.50
N LEU A 86 -7.65 4.90 -5.55
CA LEU A 86 -7.01 3.71 -6.09
C LEU A 86 -6.97 2.58 -5.04
N ASP A 87 -7.38 1.38 -5.44
CA ASP A 87 -7.37 0.20 -4.57
C ASP A 87 -6.05 -0.58 -4.69
N GLN A 88 -5.60 -1.15 -3.57
CA GLN A 88 -4.45 -2.07 -3.56
C GLN A 88 -4.76 -3.28 -4.45
N GLY A 89 -3.82 -3.66 -5.32
CA GLY A 89 -3.97 -4.80 -6.23
C GLY A 89 -4.75 -4.52 -7.52
N ALA A 90 -5.48 -3.40 -7.60
CA ALA A 90 -6.20 -2.97 -8.81
C ALA A 90 -5.60 -1.69 -9.43
N ALA A 91 -4.54 -1.13 -8.85
CA ALA A 91 -3.85 0.04 -9.36
C ALA A 91 -2.65 -0.36 -10.24
N ASP A 92 -2.50 0.31 -11.38
CA ASP A 92 -1.28 0.23 -12.18
C ASP A 92 -0.18 1.04 -11.50
N LEU A 93 0.69 0.35 -10.77
CA LEU A 93 1.75 0.97 -9.97
C LEU A 93 2.78 1.72 -10.83
N ASP A 94 3.00 1.30 -12.08
CA ASP A 94 3.98 1.94 -12.94
C ASP A 94 3.54 3.35 -13.34
N SER A 95 2.24 3.57 -13.53
CA SER A 95 1.67 4.92 -13.74
C SER A 95 1.90 5.88 -12.55
N ILE A 96 2.17 5.36 -11.35
CA ILE A 96 2.32 6.15 -10.11
C ILE A 96 3.79 6.48 -9.81
N ARG A 97 4.75 5.67 -10.32
CA ARG A 97 6.18 5.78 -9.96
C ARG A 97 6.78 7.16 -10.21
N ASP A 98 6.44 7.78 -11.33
CA ASP A 98 6.97 9.10 -11.69
C ASP A 98 6.50 10.19 -10.73
N VAL A 99 5.24 10.11 -10.28
CA VAL A 99 4.67 11.04 -9.30
C VAL A 99 5.26 10.77 -7.91
N ALA A 100 5.41 9.50 -7.52
CA ALA A 100 6.07 9.14 -6.26
C ALA A 100 7.50 9.71 -6.17
N LYS A 101 8.28 9.58 -7.24
CA LYS A 101 9.63 10.16 -7.33
C LYS A 101 9.63 11.67 -7.15
N GLN A 102 8.63 12.37 -7.70
CA GLN A 102 8.49 13.82 -7.54
C GLN A 102 8.09 14.22 -6.10
N LEU A 103 7.15 13.49 -5.48
CA LEU A 103 6.71 13.73 -4.10
C LEU A 103 7.82 13.50 -3.08
N GLY A 104 8.72 12.55 -3.36
CA GLY A 104 9.93 12.31 -2.55
C GLY A 104 11.00 13.41 -2.67
N HIS A 105 10.75 14.49 -3.43
CA HIS A 105 11.73 15.57 -3.60
C HIS A 105 11.69 16.56 -2.42
N ARG A 106 12.87 16.98 -1.97
CA ARG A 106 13.05 17.88 -0.81
C ARG A 106 12.22 19.16 -0.86
N ASN A 107 12.00 19.70 -2.05
CA ASN A 107 11.26 20.95 -2.25
C ASN A 107 9.79 20.85 -1.80
N LEU A 108 9.18 19.66 -1.87
CA LEU A 108 7.83 19.38 -1.38
C LEU A 108 7.87 19.01 0.11
N LEU A 109 8.73 18.06 0.48
CA LEU A 109 8.86 17.55 1.86
C LEU A 109 9.24 18.62 2.88
N GLN A 110 10.03 19.62 2.47
CA GLN A 110 10.47 20.74 3.33
C GLN A 110 9.90 22.08 2.85
N HIS A 111 8.76 22.06 2.16
CA HIS A 111 8.15 23.29 1.66
C HIS A 111 7.75 24.21 2.83
N LYS A 112 7.87 25.53 2.67
CA LYS A 112 7.58 26.48 3.77
C LYS A 112 6.09 26.61 4.11
N ASP A 113 5.22 26.28 3.16
CA ASP A 113 3.77 26.45 3.28
C ASP A 113 3.14 25.17 3.85
N GLY A 114 2.33 25.32 4.91
CA GLY A 114 1.68 24.20 5.60
C GLY A 114 0.67 23.45 4.74
N GLY A 115 -0.02 24.13 3.81
CA GLY A 115 -0.98 23.47 2.91
C GLY A 115 -0.28 22.57 1.90
N VAL A 116 0.84 23.03 1.35
CA VAL A 116 1.68 22.19 0.48
C VAL A 116 2.17 20.97 1.25
N LYS A 117 2.65 21.14 2.50
CA LYS A 117 3.07 20.03 3.36
C LYS A 117 1.92 19.04 3.61
N ALA A 118 0.73 19.53 3.96
CA ALA A 118 -0.44 18.71 4.29
C ALA A 118 -0.88 17.84 3.10
N TYR A 119 -1.08 18.43 1.92
CA TYR A 119 -1.49 17.64 0.74
C TYR A 119 -0.36 16.75 0.20
N THR A 120 0.90 17.16 0.33
CA THR A 120 2.04 16.27 0.04
C THR A 120 1.99 15.06 0.96
N ALA A 121 1.72 15.25 2.26
CA ALA A 121 1.61 14.17 3.21
C ALA A 121 0.45 13.21 2.90
N CYS A 122 -0.71 13.71 2.50
CA CYS A 122 -1.82 12.88 1.99
C CYS A 122 -1.37 11.99 0.83
N CYS A 123 -0.74 12.57 -0.20
CA CYS A 123 -0.26 11.79 -1.35
C CYS A 123 0.77 10.72 -0.94
N LEU A 124 1.63 11.04 0.03
CA LEU A 124 2.68 10.12 0.48
C LEU A 124 2.11 8.92 1.24
N VAL A 125 1.12 9.11 2.13
CA VAL A 125 0.50 7.97 2.82
C VAL A 125 -0.23 7.05 1.85
N ASP A 126 -0.85 7.60 0.80
CA ASP A 126 -1.46 6.77 -0.25
C ASP A 126 -0.43 6.01 -1.08
N ILE A 127 0.73 6.60 -1.37
CA ILE A 127 1.81 5.87 -2.03
C ILE A 127 2.35 4.76 -1.12
N LEU A 128 2.56 5.04 0.17
CA LEU A 128 2.97 4.01 1.13
C LEU A 128 1.96 2.86 1.18
N ARG A 129 0.65 3.18 1.15
CA ARG A 129 -0.43 2.20 1.07
C ARG A 129 -0.39 1.40 -0.24
N LEU A 130 -0.32 2.04 -1.40
CA LEU A 130 -0.42 1.37 -2.69
C LEU A 130 0.77 0.45 -3.00
N PHE A 131 1.95 0.76 -2.46
CA PHE A 131 3.19 0.04 -2.75
C PHE A 131 3.59 -0.97 -1.67
N VAL A 132 2.74 -1.26 -0.67
CA VAL A 132 3.05 -2.30 0.34
C VAL A 132 3.39 -3.63 -0.37
N PRO A 133 4.47 -4.35 0.02
CA PRO A 133 5.34 -4.08 1.17
C PRO A 133 6.49 -3.08 0.90
N ASP A 134 6.86 -2.84 -0.35
CA ASP A 134 8.08 -2.13 -0.74
C ASP A 134 7.79 -0.76 -1.35
N ALA A 135 7.84 0.28 -0.51
CA ALA A 135 7.61 1.65 -0.94
C ALA A 135 8.65 2.12 -1.98
N PRO A 136 8.26 2.96 -2.97
CA PRO A 136 9.13 3.37 -4.07
C PRO A 136 10.04 4.55 -3.68
N PHE A 137 10.60 4.51 -2.47
CA PHE A 137 11.42 5.56 -1.90
C PHE A 137 12.75 5.02 -1.40
N THR A 138 13.80 5.83 -1.51
CA THR A 138 15.09 5.53 -0.89
C THR A 138 15.06 5.76 0.62
N ASP A 139 15.97 5.16 1.39
CA ASP A 139 16.08 5.34 2.85
C ASP A 139 16.14 6.81 3.27
N ASP A 140 16.88 7.64 2.53
CA ASP A 140 16.97 9.08 2.77
C ASP A 140 15.62 9.78 2.57
N GLN A 141 14.87 9.38 1.53
CA GLN A 141 13.53 9.91 1.29
C GLN A 141 12.55 9.45 2.36
N ILE A 142 12.57 8.17 2.74
CA ILE A 142 11.76 7.64 3.85
C ILE A 142 12.04 8.45 5.12
N LYS A 143 13.31 8.68 5.48
CA LYS A 143 13.67 9.51 6.63
C LYS A 143 13.09 10.92 6.55
N MET A 144 13.12 11.55 5.37
CA MET A 144 12.54 12.88 5.17
C MET A 144 11.01 12.89 5.24
N ILE A 145 10.36 11.86 4.71
CA ILE A 145 8.91 11.67 4.75
C ILE A 145 8.44 11.52 6.21
N PHE A 146 9.08 10.64 6.99
CA PHE A 146 8.77 10.49 8.41
C PHE A 146 9.12 11.73 9.22
N THR A 147 10.18 12.46 8.84
CA THR A 147 10.48 13.76 9.44
C THR A 147 9.34 14.76 9.21
N LEU A 148 8.77 14.82 8.00
CA LEU A 148 7.59 15.65 7.70
C LEU A 148 6.40 15.24 8.56
N PHE A 149 6.08 13.94 8.62
CA PHE A 149 4.96 13.45 9.42
C PHE A 149 5.11 13.81 10.91
N ILE A 150 6.26 13.52 11.50
CA ILE A 150 6.50 13.66 12.94
C ILE A 150 6.70 15.12 13.36
N LYS A 151 7.30 15.97 12.51
CA LYS A 151 7.61 17.36 12.89
C LYS A 151 6.55 18.38 12.50
N ASP A 152 5.78 18.10 11.46
CA ASP A 152 4.85 19.08 10.90
C ASP A 152 3.39 18.59 10.94
N ILE A 153 3.13 17.35 10.54
CA ILE A 153 1.75 16.87 10.33
C ILE A 153 1.08 16.44 11.63
N LEU A 154 1.69 15.50 12.36
CA LEU A 154 1.11 14.96 13.59
C LEU A 154 1.00 16.02 14.70
N PRO A 155 2.01 16.90 14.94
CA PRO A 155 1.87 17.96 15.95
C PRO A 155 0.77 18.98 15.61
N ALA A 156 0.46 19.18 14.33
CA ALA A 156 -0.57 20.12 13.91
C ALA A 156 -1.99 19.65 14.28
N LEU A 157 -2.19 18.36 14.59
CA LEU A 157 -3.46 17.81 15.07
C LEU A 157 -3.88 18.34 16.45
N HIS A 158 -2.94 18.90 17.22
CA HIS A 158 -3.25 19.51 18.52
C HIS A 158 -3.98 20.86 18.38
N ASP A 159 -3.98 21.45 17.18
CA ASP A 159 -4.71 22.66 16.83
C ASP A 159 -5.86 22.34 15.84
N PRO A 160 -7.09 22.10 16.33
CA PRO A 160 -8.25 21.82 15.48
C PRO A 160 -8.71 23.04 14.66
N THR A 161 -8.16 24.23 14.91
CA THR A 161 -8.45 25.43 14.11
C THR A 161 -7.58 25.53 12.86
N ASN A 162 -6.62 24.61 12.71
CA ASN A 162 -5.75 24.55 11.55
C ASN A 162 -6.58 24.32 10.27
N PRO A 163 -6.39 25.13 9.21
CA PRO A 163 -7.17 25.01 7.98
C PRO A 163 -6.98 23.68 7.23
N TYR A 164 -5.96 22.89 7.57
CA TYR A 164 -5.67 21.58 6.98
C TYR A 164 -5.85 20.42 7.97
N ASP A 165 -6.59 20.63 9.06
CA ASP A 165 -6.87 19.60 10.08
C ASP A 165 -7.44 18.31 9.48
N SER A 166 -8.31 18.39 8.46
CA SER A 166 -8.82 17.21 7.74
C SER A 166 -7.72 16.38 7.08
N GLN A 167 -6.71 17.02 6.49
CA GLN A 167 -5.59 16.36 5.82
C GLN A 167 -4.67 15.71 6.87
N HIS A 168 -4.43 16.38 7.99
CA HIS A 168 -3.62 15.81 9.07
C HIS A 168 -4.30 14.58 9.68
N LYS A 169 -5.62 14.61 9.88
CA LYS A 169 -6.39 13.46 10.37
C LYS A 169 -6.37 12.28 9.41
N TYR A 170 -6.49 12.57 8.11
CA TYR A 170 -6.37 11.55 7.07
C TYR A 170 -5.01 10.85 7.13
N VAL A 171 -3.93 11.61 7.26
CA VAL A 171 -2.56 11.06 7.38
C VAL A 171 -2.44 10.17 8.61
N LEU A 172 -2.93 10.60 9.78
CA LEU A 172 -2.92 9.78 10.99
C LEU A 172 -3.71 8.48 10.80
N ALA A 173 -4.94 8.56 10.29
CA ALA A 173 -5.78 7.39 10.06
C ALA A 173 -5.09 6.38 9.13
N SER A 174 -4.60 6.85 7.98
CA SER A 174 -3.91 6.00 6.99
C SER A 174 -2.65 5.34 7.56
N LEU A 175 -1.80 6.09 8.28
CA LEU A 175 -0.59 5.55 8.92
C LEU A 175 -0.90 4.41 9.91
N THR A 176 -1.98 4.55 10.68
CA THR A 176 -2.41 3.59 11.70
C THR A 176 -3.12 2.38 11.11
N GLU A 177 -3.98 2.58 10.11
CA GLU A 177 -4.74 1.50 9.45
C GLU A 177 -3.84 0.61 8.59
N VAL A 178 -2.98 1.22 7.78
CA VAL A 178 -2.02 0.52 6.92
C VAL A 178 -0.82 0.00 7.72
N LYS A 179 -0.64 0.51 8.94
CA LYS A 179 0.54 0.28 9.79
C LYS A 179 1.86 0.70 9.12
N SER A 180 1.80 1.63 8.16
CA SER A 180 3.00 2.13 7.49
C SER A 180 3.89 2.94 8.45
N ILE A 181 3.37 3.35 9.62
CA ILE A 181 4.18 3.95 10.70
C ILE A 181 5.35 3.05 11.14
N LEU A 182 5.22 1.73 11.02
CA LEU A 182 6.24 0.75 11.42
C LEU A 182 7.52 0.82 10.57
N LEU A 183 7.46 1.43 9.37
CA LEU A 183 8.65 1.72 8.58
C LEU A 183 9.65 2.60 9.35
N LEU A 184 9.21 3.33 10.38
CA LEU A 184 10.08 4.09 11.27
C LEU A 184 11.17 3.22 11.93
N HIS A 185 10.89 1.95 12.23
CA HIS A 185 11.88 1.01 12.81
C HIS A 185 12.99 0.62 11.83
N GLN A 186 12.72 0.73 10.52
CA GLN A 186 13.68 0.39 9.48
C GLN A 186 14.63 1.56 9.17
N ILE A 187 14.36 2.75 9.70
CA ILE A 187 15.17 3.94 9.44
C ILE A 187 16.40 3.96 10.34
N SER A 188 17.58 4.12 9.72
CA SER A 188 18.83 4.27 10.46
C SER A 188 18.85 5.51 11.36
N ASN A 189 19.17 5.31 12.65
CA ASN A 189 19.22 6.34 13.68
C ASN A 189 17.89 7.11 13.81
N ALA A 190 16.79 6.37 13.98
CA ALA A 190 15.45 6.92 14.14
C ALA A 190 15.10 7.31 15.59
N ASP A 191 15.92 6.99 16.58
CA ASP A 191 15.65 7.23 18.00
C ASP A 191 15.22 8.67 18.31
N ASP A 192 15.88 9.67 17.70
CA ASP A 192 15.52 11.08 17.86
C ASP A 192 14.14 11.42 17.28
N LEU A 193 13.75 10.77 16.17
CA LEU A 193 12.44 10.92 15.56
C LEU A 193 11.37 10.21 16.40
N LEU A 194 11.65 9.00 16.88
CA LEU A 194 10.77 8.25 17.75
C LEU A 194 10.52 9.01 19.05
N LEU A 195 11.57 9.43 19.75
CA LEU A 195 11.45 10.23 20.97
C LEU A 195 10.64 11.51 20.75
N ARG A 196 10.86 12.20 19.62
CA ARG A 196 10.08 13.39 19.27
C ARG A 196 8.61 13.06 19.06
N LEU A 197 8.28 11.95 18.40
CA LEU A 197 6.91 11.52 18.17
C LEU A 197 6.18 11.28 19.50
N PHE A 198 6.82 10.56 20.43
CA PHE A 198 6.27 10.32 21.77
C PHE A 198 6.05 11.62 22.54
N ASN A 199 7.08 12.47 22.65
CA ASN A 199 6.99 13.74 23.36
C ASN A 199 5.91 14.65 22.77
N SER A 200 5.88 14.81 21.44
CA SER A 200 4.87 15.66 20.80
C SER A 200 3.45 15.16 21.08
N THR A 201 3.25 13.84 21.06
CA THR A 201 1.94 13.24 21.30
C THR A 201 1.48 13.50 22.74
N PHE A 202 2.36 13.26 23.73
CA PHE A 202 2.03 13.47 25.15
C PHE A 202 1.85 14.95 25.51
N ASP A 203 2.67 15.84 24.93
CA ASP A 203 2.52 17.30 25.10
C ASP A 203 1.15 17.76 24.61
N GLY A 204 0.71 17.23 23.45
CA GLY A 204 -0.57 17.57 22.85
C GLY A 204 -1.79 17.09 23.63
N VAL A 205 -1.76 15.85 24.15
CA VAL A 205 -2.81 15.31 25.04
C VAL A 205 -2.93 16.18 26.31
N SER A 206 -1.78 16.54 26.90
CA SER A 206 -1.74 17.36 28.12
C SER A 206 -2.34 18.76 27.93
N ALA A 207 -2.19 19.34 26.74
CA ALA A 207 -2.72 20.66 26.39
C ALA A 207 -4.22 20.68 26.04
N SER A 208 -4.82 19.51 25.76
CA SER A 208 -6.17 19.38 25.20
C SER A 208 -7.28 19.39 26.27
N GLY A 209 -6.95 19.12 27.53
CA GLY A 209 -7.91 18.98 28.65
C GLY A 209 -8.71 20.23 29.06
N SER A 210 -8.66 21.32 28.29
CA SER A 210 -9.36 22.58 28.59
C SER A 210 -10.28 23.09 27.47
N LYS A 211 -10.68 22.25 26.50
CA LYS A 211 -11.48 22.65 25.32
C LYS A 211 -12.99 22.43 25.50
N ALA A 212 -13.81 23.08 24.65
CA ALA A 212 -15.28 23.00 24.69
C ALA A 212 -15.81 21.63 24.21
N ALA A 213 -16.98 21.19 24.70
CA ALA A 213 -17.46 19.80 24.59
C ALA A 213 -17.46 19.14 23.17
N SER A 214 -17.73 19.89 22.09
CA SER A 214 -17.69 19.34 20.72
C SER A 214 -16.27 19.26 20.15
N GLU A 215 -15.44 20.25 20.47
CA GLU A 215 -14.01 20.26 20.13
C GLU A 215 -13.25 19.23 20.97
N GLU A 216 -13.74 18.96 22.18
CA GLU A 216 -13.24 17.95 23.10
C GLU A 216 -13.44 16.52 22.56
N GLN A 217 -14.57 16.20 21.94
CA GLN A 217 -14.78 14.86 21.37
C GLN A 217 -13.84 14.59 20.18
N VAL A 218 -13.74 15.56 19.26
CA VAL A 218 -12.84 15.43 18.10
C VAL A 218 -11.37 15.36 18.55
N ALA A 219 -10.99 16.10 19.59
CA ALA A 219 -9.67 15.99 20.18
C ALA A 219 -9.43 14.62 20.81
N LYS A 220 -10.41 14.07 21.54
CA LYS A 220 -10.33 12.71 22.11
C LYS A 220 -10.15 11.63 21.04
N ASP A 221 -10.87 11.73 19.93
CA ASP A 221 -10.73 10.76 18.83
C ASP A 221 -9.30 10.80 18.28
N VAL A 222 -8.73 11.98 18.06
CA VAL A 222 -7.34 12.16 17.62
C VAL A 222 -6.35 11.58 18.64
N GLU A 223 -6.55 11.85 19.93
CA GLU A 223 -5.70 11.34 21.01
C GLU A 223 -5.72 9.81 21.08
N ILE A 224 -6.89 9.19 20.88
CA ILE A 224 -7.04 7.73 20.81
C ILE A 224 -6.21 7.18 19.64
N HIS A 225 -6.37 7.73 18.43
CA HIS A 225 -5.66 7.23 17.25
C HIS A 225 -4.14 7.44 17.35
N LEU A 226 -3.69 8.57 17.92
CA LEU A 226 -2.27 8.81 18.20
C LEU A 226 -1.74 7.78 19.20
N THR A 227 -2.49 7.50 20.27
CA THR A 227 -2.10 6.50 21.27
C THR A 227 -2.04 5.10 20.68
N GLU A 228 -3.02 4.72 19.86
CA GLU A 228 -3.02 3.44 19.13
C GLU A 228 -1.79 3.30 18.24
N MET A 229 -1.45 4.36 17.50
CA MET A 229 -0.26 4.37 16.65
C MET A 229 1.04 4.21 17.47
N LEU A 230 1.15 4.85 18.65
CA LEU A 230 2.29 4.67 19.55
C LEU A 230 2.36 3.24 20.12
N MET A 231 1.22 2.64 20.46
CA MET A 231 1.17 1.25 20.91
C MET A 231 1.67 0.29 19.82
N GLN A 232 1.24 0.48 18.57
CA GLN A 232 1.73 -0.32 17.43
C GLN A 232 3.26 -0.26 17.30
N LEU A 233 3.85 0.92 17.48
CA LEU A 233 5.32 1.08 17.46
C LEU A 233 5.99 0.35 18.63
N ILE A 234 5.41 0.33 19.82
CA ILE A 234 6.01 -0.39 20.96
C ILE A 234 5.90 -1.90 20.76
N ASP A 235 4.74 -2.38 20.33
CA ASP A 235 4.46 -3.82 20.20
C ASP A 235 5.33 -4.50 19.14
N GLU A 236 5.67 -3.79 18.07
CA GLU A 236 6.49 -4.29 16.95
C GLU A 236 7.97 -3.91 17.07
N ALA A 237 8.39 -3.25 18.16
CA ALA A 237 9.79 -2.91 18.38
C ALA A 237 10.56 -4.10 18.98
N GLU A 238 11.71 -4.44 18.39
CA GLU A 238 12.62 -5.44 18.99
C GLU A 238 13.17 -4.97 20.35
N SER A 239 13.35 -3.66 20.49
CA SER A 239 13.75 -3.01 21.74
C SER A 239 13.32 -1.55 21.73
N VAL A 240 12.99 -1.02 22.90
CA VAL A 240 12.63 0.39 23.09
C VAL A 240 13.78 1.10 23.81
N SER A 241 14.21 2.24 23.28
CA SER A 241 15.31 3.00 23.88
C SER A 241 14.91 3.57 25.24
N ALA A 242 15.88 3.69 26.15
CA ALA A 242 15.63 4.20 27.50
C ALA A 242 14.98 5.59 27.50
N SER A 243 15.36 6.46 26.54
CA SER A 243 14.76 7.78 26.41
C SER A 243 13.28 7.75 26.03
N VAL A 244 12.85 6.76 25.23
CA VAL A 244 11.43 6.58 24.90
C VAL A 244 10.67 6.01 26.09
N VAL A 245 11.28 5.08 26.84
CA VAL A 245 10.71 4.58 28.11
C VAL A 245 10.53 5.73 29.11
N ASP A 246 11.55 6.58 29.27
CA ASP A 246 11.52 7.75 30.15
C ASP A 246 10.45 8.78 29.74
N ALA A 247 10.10 8.85 28.45
CA ALA A 247 9.04 9.72 27.97
C ALA A 247 7.63 9.19 28.28
N ILE A 248 7.48 7.89 28.54
CA ILE A 248 6.19 7.24 28.84
C ILE A 248 5.84 7.28 30.34
N ILE A 249 6.85 7.26 31.22
CA ILE A 249 6.71 7.17 32.69
C ILE A 249 6.54 8.53 33.38
#